data_AF-A0A8J3WWJ8-F1
#
_entry.id   AF-A0A8J3WWJ8-F1
#
_cell.length_a   1.000
_cell.length_b   1.000
_cell.length_c   1.000
_cell.angle_alpha   90.00
_cell.angle_beta   90.00
_cell.angle_gamma   90.00
#
_symmetry.space_group_name_H-M   'P 1'
#
loop_
_entity.id
_entity.type
_entity.pdbx_description
1 polymer ?
#
loop_
_entity_poly.entity_id
_entity_poly.type
_entity_poly.pdbx_seq_one_letter_code
_entity_poly.pdbx_strand_id
1 'polypeptide(L)'
;MARIIERTAKSGAKSWLVKWRIGGGRDGKEDVETCYDRTIAESFAELVEHHGQRRPPGCPKGCHGLQDPHFRDDGDLGMPTFEAYARTEYAVRPGASPTQRFTYLADAERHVFPFFGHLRLDEVTAGCCGSGRSGC
;
A
#
# COMPACT_ATOMS: atom_id res chain seq x y z
N MET A 1 -22.14 13.92 3.97
CA MET A 1 -22.30 12.57 3.41
C MET A 1 -21.75 12.59 2.00
N ALA A 2 -20.85 11.66 1.69
CA ALA A 2 -20.34 11.46 0.35
C ALA A 2 -21.31 10.58 -0.46
N ARG A 3 -21.50 10.89 -1.74
CA ARG A 3 -22.34 10.12 -2.68
C ARG A 3 -21.52 9.72 -3.90
N ILE A 4 -21.72 8.51 -4.40
CA ILE A 4 -21.03 7.99 -5.58
C ILE A 4 -22.00 7.98 -6.76
N ILE A 5 -21.56 8.49 -7.90
CA ILE A 5 -22.34 8.57 -9.14
C ILE A 5 -21.58 7.81 -10.22
N GLU A 6 -22.12 6.69 -10.71
CA GLU A 6 -21.56 5.99 -11.87
C GLU A 6 -21.81 6.79 -13.14
N ARG A 7 -20.77 6.96 -13.95
CA ARG A 7 -20.81 7.60 -15.26
C ARG A 7 -20.16 6.68 -16.27
N THR A 8 -20.90 6.39 -17.33
CA THR A 8 -20.39 5.65 -18.49
C THR A 8 -20.15 6.64 -19.62
N ALA A 9 -18.91 6.68 -20.12
CA ALA A 9 -18.56 7.48 -21.29
C ALA A 9 -19.17 6.88 -22.57
N LYS A 10 -19.27 7.67 -23.64
CA LYS A 10 -19.72 7.18 -24.96
C LYS A 10 -18.85 6.05 -25.51
N SER A 11 -17.59 5.96 -25.08
CA SER A 11 -16.64 4.89 -25.43
C SER A 11 -16.86 3.58 -24.64
N GLY A 12 -17.81 3.55 -23.70
CA GLY A 12 -18.02 2.41 -22.79
C GLY A 12 -17.15 2.43 -21.54
N ALA A 13 -16.20 3.38 -21.41
CA ALA A 13 -15.38 3.52 -20.21
C ALA A 13 -16.25 3.91 -19.00
N LYS A 14 -16.09 3.20 -17.89
CA LYS A 14 -16.78 3.47 -16.63
C LYS A 14 -15.94 4.39 -15.74
N SER A 15 -16.62 5.28 -15.04
CA SER A 15 -16.05 6.19 -14.05
C SER A 15 -17.03 6.38 -12.91
N TRP A 16 -16.52 6.61 -11.71
CA TRP A 16 -17.29 6.79 -10.49
C TRP A 16 -16.95 8.15 -9.91
N LEU A 17 -17.93 9.04 -9.86
CA LEU A 17 -17.76 10.39 -9.35
C LEU A 17 -18.23 10.44 -7.91
N VAL A 18 -17.31 10.69 -6.98
CA VAL A 18 -17.60 10.88 -5.56
C VAL A 18 -17.87 12.36 -5.33
N LYS A 19 -19.02 12.68 -4.74
CA LYS A 19 -19.46 14.06 -4.48
C LYS A 19 -19.84 14.23 -3.02
N TRP A 20 -19.34 15.27 -2.37
CA TRP A 20 -19.62 15.57 -0.97
C TRP A 20 -19.75 17.08 -0.73
N ARG A 21 -20.18 17.46 0.47
CA ARG A 21 -20.23 18.86 0.92
C ARG A 21 -19.14 19.11 1.95
N ILE A 22 -18.30 20.10 1.70
CA ILE A 22 -17.18 20.44 2.59
C ILE A 22 -17.75 20.81 3.98
N GLY A 23 -17.30 20.10 5.01
CA GLY A 23 -17.73 20.32 6.40
C GLY A 23 -19.15 19.86 6.72
N GLY A 24 -19.80 19.11 5.83
CA GLY A 24 -21.09 18.45 6.10
C GLY A 24 -22.32 19.36 6.23
N GLY A 25 -22.14 20.68 6.19
CA GLY A 25 -23.21 21.66 6.29
C GLY A 25 -24.17 21.66 5.09
N ARG A 26 -25.41 22.09 5.31
CA ARG A 26 -26.45 22.20 4.27
C ARG A 26 -26.09 23.26 3.21
N ASP A 27 -25.41 24.32 3.64
CA ASP A 27 -24.90 25.42 2.81
C ASP A 27 -23.40 25.26 2.46
N GLY A 28 -22.83 24.10 2.76
CA GLY A 28 -21.43 23.81 2.48
C GLY A 28 -21.15 23.73 0.98
N LYS A 29 -20.01 24.28 0.56
CA LYS A 29 -19.52 24.17 -0.83
C LYS A 29 -19.43 22.69 -1.22
N GLU A 30 -19.94 22.35 -2.39
CA GLU A 30 -19.82 21.00 -2.94
C GLU A 30 -18.41 20.79 -3.53
N ASP A 31 -17.84 19.63 -3.26
CA ASP A 31 -16.59 19.17 -3.85
C ASP A 31 -16.80 17.79 -4.49
N VAL A 32 -16.00 17.51 -5.50
CA VAL A 32 -16.12 16.31 -6.33
C VAL A 32 -14.75 15.71 -6.63
N GLU A 33 -14.74 14.40 -6.78
CA GLU A 33 -13.58 13.61 -7.19
C GLU A 33 -14.03 12.54 -8.18
N THR A 34 -13.22 12.25 -9.19
CA THR A 34 -13.54 11.22 -10.20
C THR A 34 -12.54 10.06 -10.09
N CYS A 35 -13.07 8.86 -9.88
CA CYS A 35 -12.34 7.61 -9.87
C CYS A 35 -12.68 6.77 -11.12
N TYR A 36 -11.75 5.90 -11.53
CA TYR A 36 -11.94 4.95 -12.63
C TYR A 36 -12.09 3.50 -12.15
N ASP A 37 -12.15 3.31 -10.84
CA ASP A 37 -12.43 2.04 -10.18
C ASP A 37 -13.51 2.27 -9.11
N ARG A 38 -14.46 1.35 -9.02
CA ARG A 38 -15.56 1.42 -8.07
C ARG A 38 -15.09 1.27 -6.63
N THR A 39 -14.21 0.31 -6.37
CA THR A 39 -13.68 0.00 -5.04
C THR A 39 -12.91 1.19 -4.50
N ILE A 40 -12.10 1.84 -5.35
CA ILE A 40 -11.38 3.07 -5.02
C ILE A 40 -12.34 4.22 -4.68
N ALA A 41 -13.44 4.34 -5.42
CA ALA A 41 -14.47 5.36 -5.14
C ALA A 41 -15.18 5.13 -3.79
N GLU A 42 -15.43 3.87 -3.44
CA GLU A 42 -16.01 3.48 -2.15
C GLU A 42 -15.04 3.81 -1.00
N SER A 43 -13.76 3.43 -1.09
CA SER A 43 -12.74 3.78 -0.10
C SER A 43 -12.54 5.30 0.04
N PHE A 44 -12.54 6.05 -1.06
CA PHE A 44 -12.45 7.51 -1.01
C PHE A 44 -13.65 8.15 -0.30
N ALA A 45 -14.85 7.64 -0.58
CA ALA A 45 -16.05 8.14 0.08
C ALA A 45 -15.95 7.95 1.59
N GLU A 46 -15.55 6.77 2.05
CA GLU A 46 -15.33 6.47 3.47
C GLU A 46 -14.29 7.39 4.12
N LEU A 47 -13.16 7.65 3.44
CA LEU A 47 -12.12 8.56 3.94
C LEU A 47 -12.62 9.99 4.06
N VAL A 48 -13.38 10.48 3.07
CA VAL A 48 -14.02 11.79 3.13
C VAL A 48 -14.95 11.86 4.34
N GLU A 49 -15.68 10.79 4.66
CA GLU A 49 -16.55 10.75 5.83
C GLU A 49 -15.74 10.76 7.14
N HIS A 50 -14.70 9.94 7.23
CA HIS A 50 -13.78 9.87 8.38
C HIS A 50 -13.09 11.21 8.66
N HIS A 51 -12.71 11.94 7.61
CA HIS A 51 -12.11 13.29 7.72
C HIS A 51 -13.13 14.42 7.92
N GLY A 52 -14.36 14.11 8.34
CA GLY A 52 -15.37 15.12 8.65
C GLY A 52 -15.89 15.84 7.40
N GLN A 53 -16.06 15.10 6.31
CA GLN A 53 -16.55 15.60 5.03
C GLN A 53 -15.59 16.60 4.40
N ARG A 54 -14.29 16.33 4.47
CA ARG A 54 -13.22 17.14 3.90
C ARG A 54 -12.37 16.26 2.98
N ARG A 55 -11.74 16.87 1.98
CA ARG A 55 -10.79 16.15 1.14
C ARG A 55 -9.62 15.67 2.02
N PRO A 56 -9.24 14.38 1.97
CA PRO A 56 -8.07 13.88 2.67
C PRO A 56 -6.80 14.63 2.21
N PRO A 57 -5.90 15.03 3.14
CA PRO A 57 -4.64 15.64 2.79
C PRO A 57 -3.74 14.62 2.07
N GLY A 58 -3.15 15.01 0.93
CA GLY A 58 -2.23 14.14 0.16
C GLY A 58 -2.85 13.49 -1.08
N CYS A 59 -4.17 13.53 -1.28
CA CYS A 59 -4.81 13.07 -2.52
C CYS A 59 -4.83 14.19 -3.58
N PRO A 60 -3.98 14.16 -4.63
CA PRO A 60 -4.13 15.05 -5.79
C PRO A 60 -5.46 14.79 -6.50
N LYS A 61 -5.92 15.75 -7.32
CA LYS A 61 -7.16 15.59 -8.11
C LYS A 61 -7.04 14.42 -9.09
N GLY A 62 -8.11 13.64 -9.18
CA GLY A 62 -8.15 12.32 -9.79
C GLY A 62 -7.77 11.28 -8.74
N CYS A 63 -8.50 10.17 -8.65
CA CYS A 63 -8.19 9.05 -7.74
C CYS A 63 -6.89 8.29 -8.13
N HIS A 64 -5.91 8.99 -8.68
CA HIS A 64 -4.56 8.55 -9.03
C HIS A 64 -3.61 8.52 -7.83
N GLY A 65 -4.12 8.66 -6.60
CA GLY A 65 -3.28 8.75 -5.40
C GLY A 65 -4.06 8.62 -4.11
N LEU A 66 -5.07 7.74 -4.06
CA LEU A 66 -5.65 7.28 -2.80
C LEU A 66 -4.62 6.40 -2.06
N GLN A 67 -3.56 7.04 -1.61
CA GLN A 67 -2.78 6.59 -0.46
C GLN A 67 -3.56 7.13 0.75
N ASP A 68 -4.51 6.33 1.21
CA ASP A 68 -5.08 6.47 2.55
C ASP A 68 -3.93 6.57 3.59
N PRO A 69 -3.98 7.44 4.62
CA PRO A 69 -3.01 7.41 5.73
C PRO A 69 -3.04 6.11 6.55
N HIS A 70 -4.09 5.31 6.38
CA HIS A 70 -4.25 3.91 6.81
C HIS A 70 -4.12 2.89 5.65
N PHE A 71 -4.00 3.35 4.40
CA PHE A 71 -3.19 2.61 3.44
C PHE A 71 -1.80 2.68 4.03
N ARG A 72 -1.13 1.55 4.11
CA ARG A 72 0.32 1.65 4.11
C ARG A 72 0.67 2.25 2.76
N ASP A 73 0.94 3.55 2.77
CA ASP A 73 1.87 4.10 1.83
C ASP A 73 3.21 3.42 2.10
N ASP A 74 3.40 2.25 1.49
CA ASP A 74 4.74 1.78 1.18
C ASP A 74 5.32 2.60 0.00
N GLY A 75 4.68 3.70 -0.42
CA GLY A 75 5.19 4.65 -1.40
C GLY A 75 6.36 5.50 -0.90
N ASP A 76 6.74 5.38 0.38
CA ASP A 76 8.07 5.69 0.91
C ASP A 76 8.80 4.45 1.44
N LEU A 77 8.59 3.27 0.86
CA LEU A 77 9.45 2.11 1.08
C LEU A 77 9.97 1.73 -0.31
N GLY A 78 11.09 2.28 -0.76
CA GLY A 78 12.30 1.68 -0.25
C GLY A 78 12.14 0.16 -0.22
N MET A 79 12.21 -0.55 -1.37
CA MET A 79 12.03 -2.01 -1.47
C MET A 79 12.49 -2.66 -0.16
N PRO A 80 11.61 -3.38 0.57
CA PRO A 80 11.85 -3.72 1.96
C PRO A 80 13.20 -4.39 2.09
N THR A 81 13.90 -4.13 3.18
CA THR A 81 15.16 -4.80 3.43
C THR A 81 14.96 -6.31 3.38
N PHE A 82 15.96 -7.05 2.90
CA PHE A 82 15.89 -8.50 2.77
C PHE A 82 15.43 -9.19 4.07
N GLU A 83 15.86 -8.68 5.23
CA GLU A 83 15.45 -9.18 6.55
C GLU A 83 13.93 -9.06 6.78
N ALA A 84 13.35 -7.88 6.51
CA ALA A 84 11.92 -7.62 6.71
C ALA A 84 11.06 -8.53 5.82
N TYR A 85 11.48 -8.72 4.58
CA TYR A 85 10.85 -9.66 3.65
C TYR A 85 10.97 -11.11 4.14
N ALA A 86 12.18 -11.56 4.46
CA ALA A 86 12.45 -12.93 4.87
C ALA A 86 11.71 -13.33 6.16
N ARG A 87 11.64 -12.44 7.17
CA ARG A 87 10.87 -12.67 8.40
C ARG A 87 9.39 -12.96 8.11
N THR A 88 8.81 -12.23 7.16
CA THR A 88 7.41 -12.41 6.74
C THR A 88 7.21 -13.75 6.03
N GLU A 89 8.11 -14.09 5.10
CA GLU A 89 8.07 -15.36 4.37
C GLU A 89 8.23 -16.59 5.29
N TYR A 90 9.16 -16.55 6.25
CA TYR A 90 9.35 -17.66 7.19
C TYR A 90 8.13 -17.88 8.09
N ALA A 91 7.39 -16.83 8.43
CA ALA A 91 6.18 -16.94 9.26
C ALA A 91 5.05 -17.69 8.54
N VAL A 92 4.87 -17.43 7.23
CA VAL A 92 3.76 -18.00 6.44
C VAL A 92 4.14 -19.23 5.63
N ARG A 93 5.40 -19.68 5.69
CA ARG A 93 5.96 -20.71 4.80
C ARG A 93 5.11 -21.98 4.74
N PRO A 94 4.45 -22.27 3.59
CA PRO A 94 3.65 -23.48 3.44
C PRO A 94 4.56 -24.71 3.41
N GLY A 95 4.15 -25.78 4.10
CA GLY A 95 4.90 -27.04 4.17
C GLY A 95 5.97 -27.13 5.26
N ALA A 96 6.24 -26.06 6.01
CA ALA A 96 7.08 -26.11 7.22
C ALA A 96 6.23 -26.14 8.48
N SER A 97 6.57 -27.01 9.44
CA SER A 97 5.98 -27.02 10.78
C SER A 97 6.35 -25.75 11.55
N PRO A 98 5.59 -25.35 12.59
CA PRO A 98 5.91 -24.17 13.39
C PRO A 98 7.34 -24.19 13.96
N THR A 99 7.79 -25.34 14.44
CA THR A 99 9.17 -25.53 14.92
C THR A 99 10.19 -25.36 13.81
N GLN A 100 9.93 -25.90 12.61
CA GLN A 100 10.83 -25.74 11.45
C GLN A 100 10.91 -24.29 10.99
N ARG A 101 9.80 -23.55 10.99
CA ARG A 101 9.79 -22.10 10.68
C ARG A 101 10.67 -21.33 11.64
N PHE A 102 10.59 -21.64 12.93
CA PHE A 102 11.44 -21.04 13.96
C PHE A 102 12.92 -21.38 13.74
N THR A 103 13.25 -22.64 13.47
CA THR A 103 14.63 -23.06 13.16
C THR A 103 15.18 -22.34 11.93
N TYR A 104 14.41 -22.24 10.84
CA TYR A 104 14.84 -21.55 9.63
C TYR A 104 15.05 -20.06 9.84
N LEU A 105 14.18 -19.42 10.63
CA LEU A 105 14.35 -18.01 10.98
C LEU A 105 15.61 -17.80 11.83
N ALA A 106 15.83 -18.64 12.85
CA ALA A 106 17.01 -18.56 13.70
C ALA A 106 18.32 -18.77 12.91
N ASP A 107 18.30 -19.66 11.92
CA ASP A 107 19.43 -19.90 11.02
C ASP A 107 19.69 -18.68 10.11
N ALA A 108 18.63 -18.09 9.56
CA ALA A 108 18.71 -16.87 8.76
C ALA A 108 19.21 -15.66 9.57
N GLU A 109 18.75 -15.49 10.82
CA GLU A 109 19.21 -14.45 11.74
C GLU A 109 20.70 -14.59 12.07
N ARG A 110 21.20 -15.82 12.17
CA ARG A 110 22.60 -16.10 12.50
C ARG A 110 23.54 -15.95 11.30
N HIS A 111 23.10 -16.36 10.11
CA HIS A 111 24.00 -16.56 8.97
C HIS A 111 23.73 -15.65 7.78
N VAL A 112 22.52 -15.13 7.61
CA VAL A 112 22.11 -14.42 6.38
C VAL A 112 21.87 -12.93 6.66
N PHE A 113 21.10 -12.60 7.70
CA PHE A 113 20.76 -11.20 8.01
C PHE A 113 21.97 -10.32 8.39
N PRO A 114 23.02 -10.82 9.06
CA PRO A 114 24.20 -9.99 9.33
C PRO A 114 24.89 -9.46 8.06
N PHE A 115 24.77 -10.18 6.94
CA PHE A 115 25.45 -9.83 5.68
C PHE A 115 24.53 -9.16 4.68
N PHE A 116 23.29 -9.63 4.56
CA PHE A 116 22.35 -9.20 3.51
C PHE A 116 21.09 -8.55 4.07
N GLY A 117 20.84 -8.66 5.38
CA GLY A 117 19.58 -8.26 6.00
C GLY A 117 19.26 -6.78 5.83
N HIS A 118 20.28 -5.92 5.80
CA HIS A 118 20.16 -4.47 5.62
C HIS A 118 20.05 -4.02 4.16
N LEU A 119 20.37 -4.89 3.20
CA LEU A 119 20.27 -4.58 1.78
C LEU A 119 18.81 -4.55 1.35
N ARG A 120 18.50 -3.73 0.36
CA ARG A 120 17.16 -3.67 -0.21
C ARG A 120 16.92 -4.89 -1.09
N LEU A 121 15.68 -5.40 -1.11
CA LEU A 121 15.34 -6.64 -1.81
C LEU A 121 15.65 -6.59 -3.32
N ASP A 122 15.63 -5.40 -3.93
CA ASP A 122 16.01 -5.14 -5.33
C ASP A 122 17.53 -5.12 -5.58
N GLU A 123 18.34 -4.93 -4.53
CA GLU A 123 19.81 -4.93 -4.58
C GLU A 123 20.38 -6.35 -4.38
N VAL A 124 19.60 -7.26 -3.79
CA VAL A 124 19.95 -8.67 -3.61
C VAL A 124 19.82 -9.41 -4.95
N THR A 125 20.81 -9.21 -5.83
CA THR A 125 20.94 -9.98 -7.06
C THR A 125 21.60 -11.33 -6.80
N ALA A 126 21.33 -12.33 -7.66
CA ALA A 126 21.90 -13.68 -7.56
C ALA A 126 23.46 -13.70 -7.52
N GLY A 127 24.12 -12.60 -7.90
CA GLY A 127 25.58 -12.42 -7.80
C GLY A 127 26.10 -12.14 -6.39
N CYS A 128 25.33 -11.50 -5.49
CA CYS A 128 25.77 -11.17 -4.12
C CYS A 128 25.68 -12.40 -3.18
N CYS A 129 24.77 -13.34 -3.44
CA CYS A 129 24.59 -14.57 -2.64
C CYS A 129 25.80 -15.53 -2.67
N GLY A 130 26.69 -15.39 -3.65
CA GLY A 130 27.86 -16.27 -3.83
C GLY A 130 29.16 -15.79 -3.19
N SER A 131 29.26 -14.52 -2.78
CA SER A 131 30.56 -13.88 -2.50
C SER A 131 30.91 -13.66 -1.04
N GLY A 132 29.96 -13.74 -0.10
CA GLY A 132 30.22 -13.71 1.35
C GLY A 132 31.10 -12.53 1.83
N ARG A 133 31.13 -11.41 1.09
CA ARG A 133 31.90 -10.22 1.43
C ARG A 133 31.01 -8.99 1.33
N SER A 134 31.07 -8.16 2.35
CA SER A 134 30.56 -6.78 2.36
C SER A 134 31.08 -6.05 1.12
N GLY A 135 30.22 -5.91 0.12
CA GLY A 135 30.60 -5.46 -1.22
C GLY A 135 29.47 -5.60 -2.23
N CYS A 136 28.24 -5.47 -1.74
CA CYS A 136 27.10 -4.84 -2.37
C CYS A 136 26.64 -3.82 -1.29
#